data_AF-A0A957LFN9-F1
#
_entry.id   AF-A0A957LFN9-F1
#
_cell.length_a   1.000
_cell.length_b   1.000
_cell.length_c   1.000
_cell.angle_alpha   90.00
_cell.angle_beta   90.00
_cell.angle_gamma   90.00
#
_symmetry.space_group_name_H-M   'P 1'
#
loop_
_entity.id
_entity.type
_entity.pdbx_description
1 polymer ?
#
loop_
_entity_poly.entity_id
_entity_poly.type
_entity_poly.pdbx_seq_one_letter_code
_entity_poly.pdbx_strand_id
1 'polypeptide(L)' 'REEAYRLFSDSLRQQFEVIDIEPLQTMFISGRAAVGFGFRWPEAGRQTIFITQPDALYRLIYDPTLPLNHQILDTLTFTT' A
#
# COMPACT_ATOMS: atom_id res chain seq x y z
N ARG A 1 7.77 3.28 -9.18
CA ARG A 1 6.72 2.47 -8.53
C ARG A 1 7.15 1.00 -8.44
N GLU A 2 7.46 0.37 -9.56
CA GLU A 2 8.02 -1.01 -9.58
C GLU A 2 9.33 -1.13 -8.80
N GLU A 3 10.25 -0.17 -8.96
CA GLU A 3 11.51 -0.17 -8.19
C GLU A 3 11.27 -0.04 -6.68
N ALA A 4 10.36 0.85 -6.26
CA ALA A 4 9.99 1.02 -4.86
C ALA A 4 9.32 -0.25 -4.29
N TYR A 5 8.46 -0.91 -5.08
CA TYR A 5 7.88 -2.20 -4.74
C TYR A 5 8.96 -3.28 -4.55
N ARG A 6 9.91 -3.38 -5.48
CA ARG A 6 11.01 -4.36 -5.40
C ARG A 6 11.87 -4.13 -4.17
N LEU A 7 12.40 -2.92 -3.99
CA LEU A 7 13.26 -2.58 -2.85
C LEU A 7 12.56 -2.82 -1.51
N PHE A 8 11.28 -2.48 -1.41
CA PHE A 8 10.53 -2.70 -0.19
C PHE A 8 10.21 -4.18 0.05
N SER A 9 9.83 -4.93 -0.98
CA SER A 9 9.59 -6.37 -0.86
C SER A 9 10.86 -7.11 -0.44
N ASP A 10 12.01 -6.74 -0.99
CA ASP A 10 13.30 -7.32 -0.60
C ASP A 10 13.65 -6.97 0.85
N SER A 11 13.44 -5.71 1.24
CA SER A 11 13.61 -5.28 2.64
C SER A 11 12.69 -6.03 3.60
N LEU A 12 11.42 -6.28 3.22
CA LEU A 12 10.47 -7.02 4.05
C LEU A 12 10.92 -8.47 4.25
N ARG A 13 11.35 -9.14 3.17
CA ARG A 13 11.86 -10.52 3.22
C ARG A 13 13.14 -10.66 4.03
N GLN A 14 13.95 -9.60 4.11
CA GLN A 14 15.17 -9.58 4.92
C GLN A 14 14.90 -9.35 6.41
N GLN A 15 13.87 -8.55 6.74
CA GLN A 15 13.61 -8.11 8.11
C GLN A 15 12.57 -8.97 8.84
N PHE A 16 11.68 -9.63 8.10
CA PHE A 16 10.56 -10.38 8.65
C PHE A 16 10.41 -11.74 7.99
N GLU A 17 9.88 -12.71 8.74
CA GLU A 17 9.40 -13.97 8.18
C GLU A 17 8.07 -13.73 7.46
N VAL A 18 8.15 -13.22 6.23
CA VAL A 18 6.97 -12.94 5.42
C VAL A 18 6.50 -14.21 4.73
N ILE A 19 5.22 -14.55 4.91
CA ILE A 19 4.58 -15.71 4.30
C ILE A 19 4.21 -15.42 2.84
N ASP A 20 3.71 -14.21 2.58
CA ASP A 20 3.23 -13.83 1.25
C ASP A 20 3.38 -12.33 0.98
N ILE A 21 3.72 -11.98 -0.26
CA ILE A 21 3.71 -10.62 -0.79
C ILE A 21 2.94 -10.67 -2.11
N GLU A 22 1.78 -10.03 -2.12
CA GLU A 22 0.91 -9.97 -3.28
C GLU A 22 1.58 -9.15 -4.40
N PRO A 23 1.29 -9.45 -5.68
CA PRO A 23 1.78 -8.63 -6.78
C PRO A 23 1.29 -7.18 -6.69
N LEU A 24 2.08 -6.24 -7.21
CA LEU A 24 1.66 -4.85 -7.38
C LEU A 24 0.46 -4.76 -8.33
N GLN A 25 -0.62 -4.14 -7.87
CA GLN A 25 -1.89 -4.02 -8.61
C GLN A 25 -2.36 -2.57 -8.68
N THR A 26 -3.08 -2.24 -9.75
CA THR A 26 -3.77 -0.95 -9.89
C THR A 26 -5.05 -0.97 -9.07
N MET A 27 -5.34 0.15 -8.40
CA MET A 27 -6.58 0.34 -7.65
C MET A 27 -7.03 1.81 -7.71
N PHE A 28 -8.19 2.11 -7.14
CA PHE A 28 -8.75 3.47 -7.12
C PHE A 28 -9.02 3.90 -5.68
N ILE A 29 -8.54 5.08 -5.31
CA ILE A 29 -8.79 5.73 -4.01
C ILE A 29 -9.40 7.10 -4.30
N SER A 30 -10.61 7.34 -3.81
CA SER A 30 -11.38 8.57 -4.08
C SER A 30 -11.39 8.95 -5.57
N GLY A 31 -11.59 7.96 -6.45
CA GLY A 31 -11.62 8.14 -7.91
C GLY A 31 -10.25 8.34 -8.58
N ARG A 32 -9.15 8.36 -7.82
CA ARG A 32 -7.79 8.51 -8.36
C ARG A 32 -7.11 7.15 -8.48
N ALA A 33 -6.45 6.93 -9.62
CA ALA A 33 -5.63 5.75 -9.82
C ALA A 33 -4.45 5.72 -8.84
N ALA A 34 -4.32 4.62 -8.13
CA ALA A 34 -3.21 4.31 -7.24
C ALA A 34 -2.67 2.92 -7.58
N VAL A 35 -1.51 2.57 -7.02
CA VAL A 35 -1.02 1.19 -7.07
C VAL A 35 -0.71 0.70 -5.67
N GLY A 36 -0.95 -0.57 -5.41
CA GLY A 36 -0.72 -1.13 -4.09
C GLY A 36 -0.46 -2.62 -4.12
N PHE A 37 -0.08 -3.16 -2.98
CA PHE A 37 0.13 -4.58 -2.76
C PHE A 37 -0.07 -4.92 -1.28
N GLY A 38 -0.55 -6.13 -1.02
CA GLY A 38 -0.63 -6.70 0.31
C GLY A 38 0.63 -7.50 0.67
N PHE A 39 0.92 -7.62 1.97
CA PHE A 39 1.89 -8.58 2.47
C PHE A 39 1.45 -9.10 3.84
N ARG A 40 1.83 -10.35 4.15
CA ARG A 40 1.39 -11.07 5.35
C ARG A 40 2.54 -11.83 5.99
N TRP A 41 2.56 -11.85 7.31
CA TRP A 41 3.47 -12.62 8.16
C TRP A 41 2.63 -13.33 9.24
N PRO A 42 3.17 -14.29 10.01
CA PRO A 42 2.37 -15.17 10.87
C PRO A 42 1.41 -14.43 11.80
N GLU A 43 1.82 -13.29 12.34
CA GLU A 43 1.05 -12.53 13.33
C GLU A 43 0.10 -11.49 12.72
N ALA A 44 0.33 -11.00 11.49
CA ALA A 44 -0.47 -9.91 10.91
C ALA A 44 -0.28 -9.73 9.38
N GLY A 45 -1.05 -8.80 8.80
CA GLY A 45 -0.90 -8.39 7.41
C GLY A 45 -1.13 -6.89 7.21
N ARG A 46 -0.56 -6.34 6.13
CA ARG A 46 -0.71 -4.93 5.77
C ARG A 46 -0.97 -4.76 4.29
N GLN A 47 -1.65 -3.68 3.96
CA GLN A 47 -1.79 -3.16 2.60
C GLN A 47 -0.90 -1.92 2.47
N THR A 48 -0.17 -1.83 1.36
CA THR A 48 0.61 -0.64 0.99
C THR A 48 0.01 -0.02 -0.26
N ILE A 49 -0.27 1.28 -0.23
CA ILE A 49 -0.78 2.03 -1.38
C ILE A 49 0.18 3.19 -1.69
N PHE A 50 0.50 3.34 -2.97
CA PHE A 50 1.26 4.45 -3.52
C PHE A 50 0.35 5.36 -4.35
N ILE A 51 0.32 6.64 -3.99
CA ILE A 51 -0.47 7.67 -4.66
C ILE A 51 0.50 8.71 -5.22
N THR A 52 0.49 8.86 -6.55
CA THR A 52 1.35 9.82 -7.24
C THR A 52 0.60 11.14 -7.43
N GLN A 53 1.23 12.23 -6.99
CA GLN A 53 0.84 13.62 -7.29
C GLN A 53 1.96 14.28 -8.10
N PRO A 54 1.72 15.44 -8.76
CA PRO A 54 2.71 16.09 -9.62
C PRO A 54 4.10 16.24 -8.98
N ASP A 55 4.15 16.61 -7.70
CA ASP A 55 5.41 16.89 -7.00
C ASP A 55 5.75 15.89 -5.88
N ALA A 56 4.94 14.85 -5.67
CA ALA A 56 5.10 13.97 -4.52
C ALA A 56 4.58 12.55 -4.75
N LEU A 57 5.22 11.59 -4.06
CA LEU A 57 4.75 10.22 -3.91
C LEU A 57 4.33 9.98 -2.46
N TYR A 58 3.05 9.76 -2.25
CA TYR A 58 2.51 9.38 -0.95
C TYR A 58 2.50 7.87 -0.82
N ARG A 59 2.92 7.36 0.33
CA ARG A 59 2.84 5.93 0.69
C ARG A 59 1.99 5.77 1.94
N LEU A 60 0.92 5.01 1.84
CA LEU A 60 0.05 4.62 2.95
C LEU A 60 0.30 3.15 3.27
N ILE A 61 0.43 2.81 4.55
CA ILE A 61 0.56 1.42 5.02
C ILE A 61 -0.46 1.24 6.13
N TYR A 62 -1.36 0.28 6.01
CA TYR A 62 -2.46 0.10 6.95
C TYR A 62 -2.87 -1.36 7.10
N ASP A 63 -3.64 -1.65 8.15
CA ASP A 63 -4.26 -2.95 8.37
C ASP A 63 -5.59 -3.02 7.58
N PRO A 64 -5.69 -3.87 6.55
CA PRO A 64 -6.90 -3.93 5.73
C PRO A 64 -8.09 -4.57 6.46
N THR A 65 -7.89 -5.19 7.62
CA THR A 65 -8.97 -5.82 8.39
C THR A 65 -9.74 -4.84 9.29
N LEU A 66 -9.18 -3.65 9.53
CA LEU A 66 -9.80 -2.64 10.38
C LEU A 66 -10.73 -1.72 9.54
N PRO A 67 -12.05 -1.71 9.79
CA PRO A 67 -13.01 -0.90 9.01
C PRO A 67 -12.70 0.59 8.99
N LEU A 68 -12.14 1.12 10.09
CA LEU A 68 -11.77 2.53 10.22
C LEU A 68 -10.77 2.97 9.15
N ASN A 69 -9.84 2.10 8.73
CA ASN A 69 -8.85 2.46 7.73
C ASN A 69 -9.51 2.71 6.37
N HIS A 70 -10.51 1.91 6.01
CA HIS A 70 -11.28 2.12 4.78
C HIS A 70 -12.07 3.44 4.84
N GLN A 71 -12.69 3.74 5.99
CA GLN A 71 -13.35 5.03 6.18
C GLN A 71 -12.39 6.22 6.03
N ILE A 72 -11.17 6.12 6.59
CA ILE A 72 -10.14 7.16 6.42
C ILE A 72 -9.76 7.30 4.95
N LEU A 73 -9.56 6.19 4.22
CA LEU A 73 -9.24 6.23 2.79
C LEU A 73 -10.33 6.94 1.97
N ASP A 74 -11.60 6.72 2.32
CA ASP A 74 -12.73 7.38 1.66
C ASP A 74 -12.79 8.90 1.95
N THR A 75 -12.18 9.36 3.04
CA THR A 75 -12.07 10.80 3.34
C THR A 75 -10.93 11.51 2.61
N LEU A 76 -10.05 10.78 1.93
CA LEU A 76 -8.92 11.38 1.24
C LEU A 76 -9.40 12.26 0.09
N THR A 77 -8.95 13.51 0.11
CA THR A 77 -9.17 14.47 -0.96
C THR A 77 -7.83 14.79 -1.61
N PHE A 78 -7.85 14.94 -2.94
CA PHE A 78 -6.66 15.28 -3.71
C PHE A 78 -6.90 16.59 -4.42
N THR A 79 -6.10 17.60 -4.09
CA THR A 79 -6.07 18.85 -4.85
C THR A 79 -5.25 18.65 -6.12
N THR A 80 -5.74 19.22 -7.23
CA THR A 80 -5.04 19.29 -8.51
C THR A 80 -3.92 20.31 -8.49
#